data_AF-A0A529LQA9-F1
#
_entry.id   AF-A0A529LQA9-F1
#
_cell.length_a   1.000
_cell.length_b   1.000
_cell.length_c   1.000
_cell.angle_alpha   90.00
_cell.angle_beta   90.00
_cell.angle_gamma   90.00
#
_symmetry.space_group_name_H-M   'P 1'
#
loop_
_entity.id
_entity.type
_entity.pdbx_description
1 polymer ?
#
loop_
_entity_poly.entity_id
_entity_poly.type
_entity_poly.pdbx_seq_one_letter_code
_entity_poly.pdbx_strand_id
1 'polypeptide(L)'
;DAGPIANPEGWLFRIAHNAALDFLRRRARERAFSDEDPDMIVDPANPTADRQAAAASLHTFMRLPVAQRSSVIMMDVLGYSLQEISDMLDTSIPAIKAALHRGRGRLRHLADEPDDRPVPKLSAAERLLLNAYIDRFNARDFDAVRDMLAEEVRLELVARTRLNGRKEVGTYFGNYSRVQDWRFVPGFAEDRPAILVRDPNDPKAPPAYFILLAWQDGKLLTIRDFRHARYAAESAQLLVL
;
A
#
# COMPACT_ATOMS: atom_id res chain seq x y z
N ASP A 1 -37.24 25.00 -12.25
CA ASP A 1 -36.63 24.21 -13.34
C ASP A 1 -35.11 24.40 -13.36
N ALA A 2 -34.38 23.45 -12.80
CA ALA A 2 -32.93 23.38 -13.00
C ALA A 2 -32.69 22.68 -14.35
N GLY A 3 -32.12 23.41 -15.32
CA GLY A 3 -31.78 22.86 -16.63
C GLY A 3 -30.80 21.68 -16.55
N PRO A 4 -30.61 20.92 -17.63
CA PRO A 4 -29.74 19.74 -17.65
C PRO A 4 -28.30 20.12 -17.27
N ILE A 5 -27.71 19.37 -16.35
CA ILE A 5 -26.33 19.58 -15.89
C ILE A 5 -25.40 19.21 -17.04
N ALA A 6 -24.71 20.21 -17.61
CA ALA A 6 -23.84 20.02 -18.78
C ALA A 6 -22.62 19.12 -18.53
N ASN A 7 -22.18 18.99 -17.27
CA ASN A 7 -21.13 18.07 -16.85
C ASN A 7 -21.49 17.41 -15.49
N PRO A 8 -22.26 16.31 -15.50
CA PRO A 8 -22.70 15.64 -14.28
C PRO A 8 -21.53 15.11 -13.43
N GLU A 9 -20.45 14.67 -14.06
CA GLU A 9 -19.27 14.12 -13.38
C GLU A 9 -18.49 15.21 -12.65
N GLY A 10 -18.20 16.33 -13.32
CA GLY A 10 -17.59 17.50 -12.68
C GLY A 10 -18.49 18.10 -11.58
N TRP A 11 -19.81 18.06 -11.75
CA TRP A 11 -20.77 18.49 -10.74
C TRP A 11 -20.75 17.58 -9.49
N LEU A 12 -20.75 16.27 -9.66
CA LEU A 12 -20.64 15.30 -8.57
C LEU A 12 -19.30 15.42 -7.85
N PHE A 13 -18.21 15.55 -8.60
CA PHE A 13 -16.88 15.71 -8.03
C PHE A 13 -16.77 16.99 -7.19
N ARG A 14 -17.30 18.12 -7.67
CA ARG A 14 -17.34 19.37 -6.89
C ARG A 14 -18.14 19.21 -5.60
N ILE A 15 -19.28 18.51 -5.63
CA ILE A 15 -20.08 18.25 -4.42
C ILE A 15 -19.31 17.36 -3.45
N ALA A 16 -18.72 16.27 -3.93
CA ALA A 16 -17.92 15.36 -3.10
C ALA A 16 -16.69 16.07 -2.52
N HIS A 17 -16.00 16.89 -3.32
CA HIS A 17 -14.86 17.70 -2.92
C HIS A 17 -15.24 18.70 -1.82
N ASN A 18 -16.30 19.49 -2.04
CA ASN A 18 -16.77 20.48 -1.07
C ASN A 18 -17.25 19.81 0.22
N ALA A 19 -17.99 18.70 0.13
CA ALA A 19 -18.40 17.92 1.29
C ALA A 19 -17.21 17.38 2.09
N ALA A 20 -16.16 16.90 1.39
CA ALA A 20 -14.94 16.44 2.02
C ALA A 20 -14.17 17.61 2.69
N LEU A 21 -14.10 18.78 2.05
CA LEU A 21 -13.49 19.97 2.65
C LEU A 21 -14.25 20.45 3.87
N ASP A 22 -15.58 20.46 3.82
CA ASP A 22 -16.42 20.88 4.94
C ASP A 22 -16.32 19.89 6.11
N PHE A 23 -16.25 18.59 5.81
CA PHE A 23 -15.95 17.55 6.79
C PHE A 23 -14.58 17.78 7.45
N LEU A 24 -13.53 18.04 6.66
CA LEU A 24 -12.17 18.28 7.18
C LEU A 24 -12.09 19.58 7.98
N ARG A 25 -12.76 20.66 7.56
CA ARG A 25 -12.84 21.93 8.30
C ARG A 25 -13.59 21.76 9.61
N ARG A 26 -14.69 21.00 9.62
CA ARG A 26 -15.43 20.66 10.84
C ARG A 26 -14.55 19.84 11.78
N ARG A 27 -13.89 18.80 11.30
CA ARG A 27 -13.00 17.95 12.09
C ARG A 27 -11.76 18.69 12.60
N ALA A 28 -11.19 19.62 11.83
CA ALA A 28 -10.09 20.46 12.30
C ALA A 28 -10.53 21.40 13.44
N ARG A 29 -11.75 21.93 13.36
CA ARG A 29 -12.37 22.69 14.46
C ARG A 29 -12.62 21.80 15.69
N GLU A 30 -13.09 20.57 15.50
CA GLU A 30 -13.33 19.61 16.58
C GLU A 30 -12.01 19.10 17.21
N ARG A 31 -10.96 18.87 16.42
CA ARG A 31 -9.60 18.51 16.89
C ARG A 31 -8.90 19.65 17.63
N ALA A 32 -9.23 20.92 17.35
CA ALA A 32 -8.76 22.03 18.17
C ALA A 32 -9.26 21.94 19.63
N PHE A 33 -10.20 21.04 19.93
CA PHE A 33 -10.72 20.73 21.28
C PHE A 33 -10.38 19.29 21.75
N SER A 34 -9.53 18.53 21.05
CA SER A 34 -9.19 17.14 21.39
C SER A 34 -7.76 16.76 20.97
N ASP A 35 -6.98 16.25 21.92
CA ASP A 35 -5.57 15.86 21.80
C ASP A 35 -5.39 14.47 21.14
N GLU A 36 -6.08 14.20 20.02
CA GLU A 36 -6.07 12.89 19.36
C GLU A 36 -5.33 12.85 18.01
N ASP A 37 -4.52 11.79 17.87
CA ASP A 37 -3.61 11.41 16.78
C ASP A 37 -4.27 11.34 15.38
N PRO A 38 -3.51 11.52 14.27
CA PRO A 38 -4.04 11.52 12.90
C PRO A 38 -4.61 10.20 12.37
N ASP A 39 -4.39 9.05 13.03
CA ASP A 39 -4.54 7.69 12.44
C ASP A 39 -5.97 7.19 12.18
N MET A 40 -7.00 7.99 12.45
CA MET A 40 -8.40 7.57 12.32
C MET A 40 -9.00 7.76 10.90
N ILE A 41 -8.27 7.38 9.86
CA ILE A 41 -8.81 7.21 8.49
C ILE A 41 -8.51 5.78 8.02
N VAL A 42 -8.90 4.78 8.80
CA VAL A 42 -8.85 3.38 8.37
C VAL A 42 -10.21 2.74 8.65
N ASP A 43 -10.90 2.38 7.58
CA ASP A 43 -12.01 1.44 7.61
C ASP A 43 -11.44 0.04 7.92
N PRO A 44 -11.73 -0.56 9.09
CA PRO A 44 -11.13 -1.81 9.53
C PRO A 44 -11.57 -3.04 8.70
N ALA A 45 -12.51 -2.88 7.77
CA ALA A 45 -13.17 -4.01 7.11
C ALA A 45 -12.50 -4.52 5.81
N ASN A 46 -11.43 -3.90 5.28
CA ASN A 46 -10.91 -4.32 3.96
C ASN A 46 -9.40 -4.03 3.72
N PRO A 47 -8.50 -5.01 3.95
CA PRO A 47 -7.06 -4.84 3.79
C PRO A 47 -6.58 -5.32 2.39
N THR A 48 -6.51 -4.41 1.42
CA THR A 48 -5.78 -4.64 0.16
C THR A 48 -4.47 -3.83 0.15
N ALA A 49 -3.39 -4.41 -0.38
CA ALA A 49 -2.06 -3.80 -0.45
C ALA A 49 -2.05 -2.48 -1.24
N ASP A 50 -2.93 -2.35 -2.23
CA ASP A 50 -3.13 -1.13 -3.01
C ASP A 50 -3.61 0.03 -2.12
N ARG A 51 -4.36 -0.26 -1.04
CA ARG A 51 -4.89 0.77 -0.13
C ARG A 51 -3.82 1.32 0.80
N GLN A 52 -2.77 0.56 1.14
CA GLN A 52 -1.68 1.04 2.00
C GLN A 52 -0.67 1.89 1.24
N ALA A 53 -0.33 1.54 0.00
CA ALA A 53 0.43 2.43 -0.89
C ALA A 53 -0.38 3.70 -1.19
N ALA A 54 -1.69 3.57 -1.42
CA ALA A 54 -2.58 4.72 -1.54
C ALA A 54 -2.71 5.52 -0.23
N ALA A 55 -2.66 4.88 0.94
CA ALA A 55 -2.73 5.56 2.25
C ALA A 55 -1.43 6.29 2.60
N ALA A 56 -0.27 5.71 2.30
CA ALA A 56 1.03 6.37 2.42
C ALA A 56 1.13 7.57 1.47
N SER A 57 0.68 7.40 0.22
CA SER A 57 0.54 8.50 -0.75
C SER A 57 -0.44 9.57 -0.24
N LEU A 58 -1.58 9.16 0.32
CA LEU A 58 -2.60 10.05 0.87
C LEU A 58 -2.08 10.84 2.07
N HIS A 59 -1.30 10.22 2.96
CA HIS A 59 -0.69 10.91 4.10
C HIS A 59 0.21 12.06 3.64
N THR A 60 1.07 11.82 2.65
CA THR A 60 1.92 12.86 2.05
C THR A 60 1.10 13.98 1.43
N PHE A 61 0.04 13.67 0.67
CA PHE A 61 -0.88 14.68 0.17
C PHE A 61 -1.58 15.45 1.29
N MET A 62 -1.95 14.80 2.39
CA MET A 62 -2.63 15.43 3.52
C MET A 62 -1.78 16.49 4.23
N ARG A 63 -0.45 16.43 4.09
CA ARG A 63 0.51 17.45 4.58
C ARG A 63 0.52 18.73 3.73
N LEU A 64 -0.10 18.73 2.53
CA LEU A 64 -0.23 19.93 1.71
C LEU A 64 -1.45 20.77 2.15
N PRO A 65 -1.35 22.11 2.10
CA PRO A 65 -2.52 22.98 2.18
C PRO A 65 -3.58 22.59 1.16
N VAL A 66 -4.85 22.71 1.55
CA VAL A 66 -6.01 22.27 0.77
C VAL A 66 -5.93 22.68 -0.71
N ALA A 67 -5.68 23.96 -1.00
CA ALA A 67 -5.63 24.45 -2.37
C ALA A 67 -4.51 23.78 -3.19
N GLN A 68 -3.34 23.56 -2.59
CA GLN A 68 -2.21 22.90 -3.24
C GLN A 68 -2.51 21.43 -3.49
N ARG A 69 -2.98 20.70 -2.47
CA ARG A 69 -3.38 19.29 -2.58
C ARG A 69 -4.43 19.10 -3.68
N SER A 70 -5.47 19.93 -3.65
CA SER A 70 -6.62 19.82 -4.56
C SER A 70 -6.19 20.05 -6.01
N SER A 71 -5.40 21.09 -6.27
CA SER A 71 -4.87 21.33 -7.62
C SER A 71 -3.95 20.21 -8.10
N VAL A 72 -3.05 19.70 -7.25
CA VAL A 72 -2.13 18.62 -7.64
C VAL A 72 -2.90 17.33 -7.94
N ILE A 73 -3.85 16.92 -7.09
CA ILE A 73 -4.64 15.71 -7.34
C ILE A 73 -5.42 15.84 -8.65
N MET A 74 -6.12 16.96 -8.85
CA MET A 74 -6.94 17.13 -10.05
C MET A 74 -6.10 17.16 -11.34
N MET A 75 -4.95 17.84 -11.33
CA MET A 75 -4.09 17.97 -12.51
C MET A 75 -3.22 16.72 -12.75
N ASP A 76 -2.49 16.27 -11.73
CA ASP A 76 -1.39 15.32 -11.88
C ASP A 76 -1.83 13.86 -11.65
N VAL A 77 -2.95 13.66 -10.96
CA VAL A 77 -3.50 12.31 -10.69
C VAL A 77 -4.73 12.02 -11.55
N LEU A 78 -5.67 12.96 -11.61
CA LEU A 78 -6.94 12.79 -12.32
C LEU A 78 -6.89 13.30 -13.77
N GLY A 79 -5.86 14.07 -14.15
CA GLY A 79 -5.65 14.51 -15.52
C GLY A 79 -6.59 15.62 -16.01
N TYR A 80 -7.27 16.34 -15.12
CA TYR A 80 -8.12 17.48 -15.50
C TYR A 80 -7.29 18.66 -16.02
N SER A 81 -7.87 19.40 -16.96
CA SER A 81 -7.29 20.64 -17.47
C SER A 81 -7.43 21.79 -16.47
N LEU A 82 -6.59 22.83 -16.62
CA LEU A 82 -6.66 24.03 -15.78
C LEU A 82 -8.03 24.72 -15.84
N GLN A 83 -8.72 24.66 -16.98
CA GLN A 83 -10.05 25.24 -17.15
C GLN A 83 -11.09 24.44 -16.35
N GLU A 84 -11.09 23.11 -16.47
CA GLU A 84 -11.99 22.25 -15.71
C GLU A 84 -11.77 22.40 -14.20
N ILE A 85 -10.51 22.50 -13.75
CA ILE A 85 -10.19 22.75 -12.34
C ILE A 85 -10.69 24.13 -11.90
N SER A 86 -10.55 25.16 -12.74
CA SER A 86 -11.07 26.52 -12.50
C SER A 86 -12.57 26.49 -12.26
N ASP A 87 -13.30 25.79 -13.11
CA ASP A 87 -14.75 25.69 -13.05
C ASP A 87 -15.20 24.83 -11.85
N MET A 88 -14.47 23.76 -11.51
CA MET A 88 -14.78 22.87 -10.39
C MET A 88 -14.49 23.51 -9.02
N LEU A 89 -13.40 24.27 -8.90
CA LEU A 89 -12.94 24.86 -7.63
C LEU A 89 -13.39 26.31 -7.44
N ASP A 90 -14.10 26.90 -8.40
CA ASP A 90 -14.53 28.30 -8.40
C ASP A 90 -13.38 29.27 -8.04
N THR A 91 -12.26 29.09 -8.75
CA THR A 91 -11.02 29.85 -8.53
C THR A 91 -10.36 30.16 -9.86
N SER A 92 -9.49 31.17 -9.89
CA SER A 92 -8.83 31.57 -11.13
C SER A 92 -7.71 30.60 -11.56
N ILE A 93 -7.51 30.45 -12.87
CA ILE A 93 -6.36 29.70 -13.45
C ILE A 93 -5.00 30.16 -12.88
N PRO A 94 -4.71 31.46 -12.72
CA PRO A 94 -3.48 31.91 -12.06
C PRO A 94 -3.33 31.36 -10.63
N ALA A 95 -4.41 31.33 -9.84
CA ALA A 95 -4.39 30.78 -8.49
C ALA A 95 -4.09 29.27 -8.50
N ILE A 96 -4.67 28.51 -9.46
CA ILE A 96 -4.41 27.08 -9.65
C ILE A 96 -2.94 26.85 -10.02
N LYS A 97 -2.40 27.60 -10.99
CA LYS A 97 -0.98 27.50 -11.39
C LYS A 97 -0.04 27.76 -10.22
N ALA A 98 -0.34 28.78 -9.41
CA ALA A 98 0.44 29.10 -8.21
C ALA A 98 0.33 27.98 -7.14
N ALA A 99 -0.86 27.40 -6.96
CA ALA A 99 -1.08 26.29 -6.05
C ALA A 99 -0.35 25.00 -6.50
N LEU A 100 -0.39 24.67 -7.80
CA LEU A 100 0.35 23.57 -8.40
C LEU A 100 1.86 23.72 -8.21
N HIS A 101 2.40 24.91 -8.51
CA HIS A 101 3.82 25.17 -8.38
C HIS A 101 4.29 24.95 -6.93
N ARG A 102 3.59 25.55 -5.97
CA ARG A 102 3.91 25.37 -4.54
C ARG A 102 3.68 23.94 -4.06
N GLY A 103 2.59 23.29 -4.50
CA GLY A 103 2.27 21.92 -4.12
C GLY A 103 3.33 20.93 -4.59
N ARG A 104 3.75 21.00 -5.86
CA ARG A 104 4.82 20.16 -6.42
C ARG A 104 6.16 20.42 -5.74
N GLY A 105 6.48 21.69 -5.44
CA GLY A 105 7.67 22.06 -4.67
C GLY A 105 7.65 21.46 -3.26
N ARG A 106 6.50 21.52 -2.58
CA ARG A 106 6.32 20.92 -1.25
C ARG A 106 6.46 19.40 -1.32
N LEU A 107 5.81 18.73 -2.27
CA LEU A 107 5.93 17.28 -2.44
C LEU A 107 7.37 16.84 -2.69
N ARG A 108 8.14 17.61 -3.44
CA ARG A 108 9.56 17.34 -3.65
C ARG A 108 10.35 17.40 -2.35
N HIS A 109 10.14 18.47 -1.56
CA HIS A 109 10.74 18.58 -0.24
C HIS A 109 10.30 17.44 0.71
N LEU A 110 9.04 17.03 0.66
CA LEU A 110 8.53 15.91 1.46
C LEU A 110 9.11 14.56 1.03
N ALA A 111 9.46 14.41 -0.25
CA ALA A 111 10.13 13.22 -0.75
C ALA A 111 11.63 13.19 -0.38
N ASP A 112 12.23 14.36 -0.16
CA ASP A 112 13.62 14.52 0.28
C ASP A 112 13.76 14.47 1.82
N GLU A 113 12.66 14.54 2.57
CA GLU A 113 12.69 14.36 4.02
C GLU A 113 13.11 12.91 4.35
N PRO A 114 14.06 12.72 5.29
CA PRO A 114 14.35 11.38 5.79
C PRO A 114 13.04 10.77 6.25
N ASP A 115 12.79 9.54 5.82
CA ASP A 115 11.61 8.82 6.24
C ASP A 115 11.71 8.46 7.72
N ASP A 116 11.37 9.41 8.59
CA ASP A 116 11.34 9.25 10.05
C ASP A 116 10.14 8.40 10.51
N ARG A 117 9.38 7.82 9.57
CA ARG A 117 8.39 6.80 9.90
C ARG A 117 9.13 5.64 10.58
N PRO A 118 8.72 5.25 11.81
CA PRO A 118 9.40 4.17 12.51
C PRO A 118 9.34 2.91 11.66
N VAL A 119 10.51 2.33 11.35
CA VAL A 119 10.59 1.05 10.67
C VAL A 119 9.64 0.09 11.38
N PRO A 120 8.63 -0.47 10.70
CA PRO A 120 7.59 -1.25 11.34
C PRO A 120 8.23 -2.41 12.10
N LYS A 121 7.97 -2.44 13.41
CA LYS A 121 8.52 -3.44 14.30
C LYS A 121 7.58 -4.63 14.33
N LEU A 122 8.03 -5.77 13.80
CA LEU A 122 7.44 -7.06 14.13
C LEU A 122 7.50 -7.27 15.65
N SER A 123 6.41 -7.75 16.23
CA SER A 123 6.48 -8.31 17.58
C SER A 123 7.51 -9.46 17.63
N ALA A 124 8.06 -9.74 18.80
CA ALA A 124 9.01 -10.84 18.97
C ALA A 124 8.42 -12.18 18.49
N ALA A 125 7.12 -12.40 18.75
CA ALA A 125 6.39 -13.59 18.31
C ALA A 125 6.29 -13.69 16.78
N GLU A 126 5.90 -12.60 16.10
CA GLU A 126 5.80 -12.60 14.63
C GLU A 126 7.17 -12.78 13.96
N ARG A 127 8.23 -12.20 14.53
CA ARG A 127 9.60 -12.40 14.04
C ARG A 127 10.03 -13.86 14.15
N LEU A 128 9.70 -14.53 15.25
CA LEU A 128 9.97 -15.96 15.42
C LEU A 128 9.20 -16.80 14.39
N LEU A 129 7.93 -16.49 14.14
CA LEU A 129 7.12 -17.19 13.14
C LEU A 129 7.65 -16.97 11.71
N LEU A 130 8.00 -15.73 11.37
CA LEU A 130 8.59 -15.39 10.07
C LEU A 130 9.90 -16.15 9.83
N ASN A 131 10.81 -16.12 10.81
CA ASN A 131 12.08 -16.84 10.71
C ASN A 131 11.86 -18.35 10.61
N ALA A 132 10.97 -18.92 11.45
CA ALA A 132 10.65 -20.34 11.38
C ALA A 132 10.07 -20.75 10.02
N TYR A 133 9.22 -19.91 9.41
CA TYR A 133 8.71 -20.14 8.07
C TYR A 133 9.84 -20.11 7.04
N ILE A 134 10.69 -19.08 7.06
CA ILE A 134 11.83 -18.94 6.14
C ILE A 134 12.78 -20.14 6.25
N ASP A 135 13.14 -20.53 7.46
CA ASP A 135 14.07 -21.64 7.72
C ASP A 135 13.52 -22.96 7.20
N ARG A 136 12.25 -23.28 7.50
CA ARG A 136 11.58 -24.50 7.00
C ARG A 136 11.46 -24.50 5.49
N PHE A 137 11.10 -23.36 4.90
CA PHE A 137 10.96 -23.25 3.45
C PHE A 137 12.29 -23.40 2.73
N ASN A 138 13.36 -22.74 3.22
CA ASN A 138 14.72 -22.89 2.69
C ASN A 138 15.28 -24.31 2.89
N ALA A 139 14.92 -24.99 3.99
CA ALA A 139 15.23 -26.40 4.22
C ALA A 139 14.41 -27.36 3.35
N ARG A 140 13.42 -26.84 2.57
CA ARG A 140 12.45 -27.61 1.79
C ARG A 140 11.60 -28.57 2.63
N ASP A 141 11.44 -28.26 3.91
CA ASP A 141 10.56 -28.98 4.81
C ASP A 141 9.12 -28.46 4.66
N PHE A 142 8.50 -28.81 3.53
CA PHE A 142 7.16 -28.36 3.20
C PHE A 142 6.09 -28.95 4.12
N ASP A 143 6.36 -30.07 4.79
CA ASP A 143 5.47 -30.63 5.80
C ASP A 143 5.44 -29.75 7.04
N ALA A 144 6.62 -29.33 7.54
CA ALA A 144 6.68 -28.38 8.64
C ALA A 144 6.11 -26.99 8.29
N VAL A 145 6.11 -26.60 7.01
CA VAL A 145 5.40 -25.39 6.53
C VAL A 145 3.88 -25.59 6.57
N ARG A 146 3.38 -26.77 6.17
CA ARG A 146 1.94 -27.11 6.23
C ARG A 146 1.40 -27.05 7.67
N ASP A 147 2.19 -27.46 8.64
CA ASP A 147 1.83 -27.40 10.07
C ASP A 147 1.65 -25.98 10.60
N MET A 148 2.22 -24.97 9.92
CA MET A 148 2.06 -23.57 10.27
C MET A 148 0.72 -22.98 9.80
N LEU A 149 0.04 -23.62 8.86
CA LEU A 149 -1.17 -23.07 8.23
C LEU A 149 -2.37 -23.03 9.19
N ALA A 150 -3.12 -21.94 9.18
CA ALA A 150 -4.49 -21.91 9.68
C ALA A 150 -5.39 -22.84 8.83
N GLU A 151 -6.54 -23.27 9.35
CA GLU A 151 -7.47 -24.10 8.56
C GLU A 151 -8.06 -23.32 7.39
N GLU A 152 -8.36 -22.05 7.64
CA GLU A 152 -8.96 -21.06 6.75
C GLU A 152 -7.95 -20.22 5.97
N VAL A 153 -6.70 -20.68 5.88
CA VAL A 153 -5.62 -19.97 5.20
C VAL A 153 -5.99 -19.60 3.77
N ARG A 154 -5.60 -18.40 3.34
CA ARG A 154 -5.79 -17.92 1.96
C ARG A 154 -4.44 -17.68 1.30
N LEU A 155 -4.29 -18.16 0.07
CA LEU A 155 -3.15 -17.87 -0.76
C LEU A 155 -3.58 -17.10 -2.00
N GLU A 156 -2.93 -15.97 -2.26
CA GLU A 156 -3.01 -15.24 -3.51
C GLU A 156 -1.65 -15.32 -4.22
N LEU A 157 -1.60 -16.05 -5.34
CA LEU A 157 -0.52 -15.91 -6.30
C LEU A 157 -0.91 -14.75 -7.21
N VAL A 158 -0.31 -13.59 -6.96
CA VAL A 158 -0.75 -12.32 -7.53
C VAL A 158 -0.76 -12.41 -9.07
N ALA A 159 -1.84 -11.90 -9.66
CA ALA A 159 -2.13 -11.95 -11.09
C ALA A 159 -2.25 -13.38 -11.70
N ARG A 160 -2.39 -14.43 -10.89
CA ARG A 160 -2.53 -15.81 -11.38
C ARG A 160 -3.71 -16.58 -10.80
N THR A 161 -3.72 -16.79 -9.48
CA THR A 161 -4.72 -17.68 -8.86
C THR A 161 -4.89 -17.37 -7.38
N ARG A 162 -6.00 -17.87 -6.82
CA ARG A 162 -6.32 -17.81 -5.40
C ARG A 162 -6.70 -19.20 -4.93
N LEU A 163 -6.18 -19.61 -3.78
CA LEU A 163 -6.47 -20.89 -3.12
C LEU A 163 -6.98 -20.62 -1.72
N ASN A 164 -7.89 -21.47 -1.24
CA ASN A 164 -8.49 -21.30 0.08
C ASN A 164 -8.47 -22.61 0.86
N GLY A 165 -8.19 -22.49 2.15
CA GLY A 165 -8.15 -23.59 3.09
C GLY A 165 -6.85 -24.39 3.04
N ARG A 166 -6.50 -24.99 4.18
CA ARG A 166 -5.23 -25.71 4.40
C ARG A 166 -4.96 -26.76 3.33
N LYS A 167 -5.99 -27.50 2.89
CA LYS A 167 -5.83 -28.58 1.90
C LYS A 167 -5.33 -28.06 0.55
N GLU A 168 -5.99 -27.05 -0.02
CA GLU A 168 -5.62 -26.49 -1.32
C GLU A 168 -4.28 -25.76 -1.24
N VAL A 169 -4.13 -24.88 -0.24
CA VAL A 169 -2.89 -24.12 -0.03
C VAL A 169 -1.70 -25.06 0.23
N GLY A 170 -1.88 -26.17 0.95
CA GLY A 170 -0.82 -27.14 1.19
C GLY A 170 -0.26 -27.81 -0.08
N THR A 171 -1.05 -27.87 -1.16
CA THR A 171 -0.57 -28.38 -2.47
C THR A 171 0.34 -27.38 -3.18
N TYR A 172 0.17 -26.07 -2.93
CA TYR A 172 0.93 -24.99 -3.56
C TYR A 172 2.43 -25.14 -3.35
N PHE A 173 2.87 -25.50 -2.13
CA PHE A 173 4.29 -25.64 -1.80
C PHE A 173 5.00 -26.72 -2.62
N GLY A 174 4.26 -27.72 -3.10
CA GLY A 174 4.80 -28.74 -4.00
C GLY A 174 5.39 -28.15 -5.29
N ASN A 175 4.91 -26.97 -5.72
CA ASN A 175 5.44 -26.28 -6.90
C ASN A 175 6.90 -25.84 -6.73
N TYR A 176 7.36 -25.60 -5.49
CA TYR A 176 8.74 -25.19 -5.21
C TYR A 176 9.73 -26.35 -5.23
N SER A 177 9.27 -27.59 -5.11
CA SER A 177 10.13 -28.78 -5.21
C SER A 177 10.76 -28.93 -6.59
N ARG A 178 10.12 -28.37 -7.63
CA ARG A 178 10.51 -28.49 -9.04
C ARG A 178 11.51 -27.43 -9.50
N VAL A 179 11.75 -26.41 -8.69
CA VAL A 179 12.55 -25.23 -9.07
C VAL A 179 13.61 -24.91 -8.01
N GLN A 180 14.74 -24.36 -8.44
CA GLN A 180 15.87 -24.00 -7.57
C GLN A 180 16.25 -22.50 -7.67
N ASP A 181 15.41 -21.71 -8.34
CA ASP A 181 15.59 -20.28 -8.64
C ASP A 181 15.19 -19.36 -7.47
N TRP A 182 15.23 -19.87 -6.24
CA TRP A 182 14.72 -19.15 -5.07
C TRP A 182 15.51 -19.47 -3.80
N ARG A 183 15.69 -18.43 -2.99
CA ARG A 183 16.12 -18.47 -1.59
C ARG A 183 15.37 -17.38 -0.84
N PHE A 184 14.75 -17.73 0.28
CA PHE A 184 14.00 -16.80 1.10
C PHE A 184 14.96 -16.10 2.07
N VAL A 185 14.87 -14.77 2.13
CA VAL A 185 15.57 -13.95 3.12
C VAL A 185 14.59 -13.00 3.78
N PRO A 186 14.74 -12.70 5.08
CA PRO A 186 13.89 -11.73 5.75
C PRO A 186 14.16 -10.33 5.23
N GLY A 187 13.12 -9.49 5.20
CA GLY A 187 13.26 -8.10 4.82
C GLY A 187 11.97 -7.31 4.95
N PHE A 188 11.95 -6.18 4.26
CA PHE A 188 10.78 -5.32 4.13
C PHE A 188 10.49 -5.04 2.66
N ALA A 189 9.21 -4.91 2.32
CA ALA A 189 8.72 -4.38 1.06
C ALA A 189 7.72 -3.26 1.35
N GLU A 190 8.04 -2.03 0.97
CA GLU A 190 7.20 -0.84 1.28
C GLU A 190 6.90 -0.73 2.78
N ASP A 191 7.95 -0.78 3.62
CA ASP A 191 7.80 -0.75 5.07
C ASP A 191 6.84 -1.84 5.59
N ARG A 192 6.83 -3.02 4.98
CA ARG A 192 6.07 -4.16 5.52
C ARG A 192 6.97 -5.36 5.62
N PRO A 193 6.97 -6.07 6.76
CA PRO A 193 7.67 -7.32 6.89
C PRO A 193 7.35 -8.25 5.73
N ALA A 194 8.38 -8.69 5.04
CA ALA A 194 8.28 -9.47 3.84
C ALA A 194 9.34 -10.56 3.83
N ILE A 195 9.05 -11.60 3.07
CA ILE A 195 10.07 -12.53 2.60
C ILE A 195 10.52 -12.00 1.26
N LEU A 196 11.80 -11.66 1.15
CA LEU A 196 12.41 -11.32 -0.12
C LEU A 196 12.95 -12.59 -0.76
N VAL A 197 12.66 -12.80 -2.03
CA VAL A 197 13.08 -14.01 -2.75
C VAL A 197 14.21 -13.67 -3.70
N ARG A 198 15.37 -14.27 -3.46
CA ARG A 198 16.59 -14.06 -4.28
C ARG A 198 16.88 -15.29 -5.12
N ASP A 199 17.54 -15.09 -6.26
CA ASP A 199 18.11 -16.20 -7.02
C ASP A 199 19.43 -16.64 -6.34
N PRO A 200 19.55 -17.89 -5.86
CA PRO A 200 20.78 -18.37 -5.25
C PRO A 200 21.96 -18.42 -6.24
N ASN A 201 21.70 -18.42 -7.55
CA ASN A 201 22.73 -18.41 -8.60
C ASN A 201 23.27 -17.00 -8.90
N ASP A 202 22.55 -15.95 -8.50
CA ASP A 202 23.01 -14.57 -8.55
C ASP A 202 22.80 -13.86 -7.19
N PRO A 203 23.68 -14.11 -6.20
CA PRO A 203 23.56 -13.52 -4.88
C PRO A 203 23.84 -12.02 -4.83
N LYS A 204 24.19 -11.37 -5.95
CA LYS A 204 24.42 -9.91 -6.01
C LYS A 204 23.22 -9.18 -6.62
N ALA A 205 22.39 -9.86 -7.40
CA ALA A 205 21.15 -9.31 -7.91
C ALA A 205 20.20 -8.87 -6.78
N PRO A 206 19.38 -7.82 -7.00
CA PRO A 206 18.30 -7.51 -6.08
C PRO A 206 17.32 -8.69 -5.97
N PRO A 207 16.50 -8.76 -4.91
CA PRO A 207 15.43 -9.76 -4.83
C PRO A 207 14.53 -9.74 -6.07
N ALA A 208 14.20 -10.91 -6.59
CA ALA A 208 13.42 -11.07 -7.82
C ALA A 208 11.92 -10.78 -7.61
N TYR A 209 11.42 -11.03 -6.40
CA TYR A 209 10.07 -10.74 -5.94
C TYR A 209 10.03 -10.86 -4.40
N PHE A 210 8.86 -10.59 -3.82
CA PHE A 210 8.63 -10.75 -2.39
C PHE A 210 7.33 -11.51 -2.10
N ILE A 211 7.19 -11.96 -0.86
CA ILE A 211 6.01 -12.63 -0.33
C ILE A 211 5.60 -11.93 0.96
N LEU A 212 4.31 -11.64 1.10
CA LEU A 212 3.73 -11.09 2.32
C LEU A 212 2.98 -12.19 3.08
N LEU A 213 3.22 -12.27 4.38
CA LEU A 213 2.56 -13.21 5.28
C LEU A 213 1.72 -12.45 6.31
N ALA A 214 0.57 -13.00 6.68
CA ALA A 214 -0.20 -12.53 7.83
C ALA A 214 -0.50 -13.70 8.78
N TRP A 215 -0.29 -13.46 10.06
CA TRP A 215 -0.45 -14.44 11.12
C TRP A 215 -1.65 -14.09 11.99
N GLN A 216 -2.35 -15.11 12.48
CA GLN A 216 -3.40 -14.99 13.48
C GLN A 216 -3.23 -16.13 14.48
N ASP A 217 -3.16 -15.80 15.78
CA ASP A 217 -3.03 -16.79 16.87
C ASP A 217 -1.90 -17.81 16.65
N GLY A 218 -0.77 -17.34 16.11
CA GLY A 218 0.40 -18.18 15.82
C GLY A 218 0.29 -19.07 14.57
N LYS A 219 -0.80 -18.94 13.79
CA LYS A 219 -1.04 -19.67 12.55
C LYS A 219 -1.01 -18.76 11.34
N LEU A 220 -0.55 -19.29 10.21
CA LEU A 220 -0.45 -18.55 8.96
C LEU A 220 -1.82 -18.46 8.31
N LEU A 221 -2.37 -17.24 8.27
CA LEU A 221 -3.70 -16.94 7.78
C LEU A 221 -3.70 -16.50 6.32
N THR A 222 -2.70 -15.72 5.90
CA THR A 222 -2.63 -15.20 4.53
C THR A 222 -1.22 -15.31 3.96
N ILE A 223 -1.14 -15.71 2.69
CA ILE A 223 0.06 -15.73 1.86
C ILE A 223 -0.23 -14.93 0.59
N ARG A 224 0.55 -13.88 0.33
CA ARG A 224 0.50 -13.15 -0.95
C ARG A 224 1.83 -13.25 -1.64
N ASP A 225 1.85 -13.93 -2.77
CA ASP A 225 3.05 -14.25 -3.51
C ASP A 225 3.13 -13.47 -4.81
N PHE A 226 4.19 -12.67 -4.96
CA PHE A 226 4.39 -11.79 -6.11
C PHE A 226 5.29 -12.41 -7.20
N ARG A 227 5.53 -13.73 -7.20
CA ARG A 227 6.39 -14.42 -8.18
C ARG A 227 6.14 -14.04 -9.64
N HIS A 228 4.87 -13.82 -10.01
CA HIS A 228 4.47 -13.45 -11.37
C HIS A 228 4.15 -11.96 -11.56
N ALA A 229 4.28 -11.16 -10.51
CA ALA A 229 4.05 -9.72 -10.51
C ALA A 229 5.37 -8.98 -10.26
N ARG A 230 6.41 -9.28 -11.05
CA ARG A 230 7.77 -8.72 -10.86
C ARG A 230 7.83 -7.19 -10.91
N TYR A 231 6.93 -6.56 -11.66
CA TYR A 231 6.77 -5.10 -11.68
C TYR A 231 6.51 -4.51 -10.27
N ALA A 232 5.91 -5.29 -9.36
CA ALA A 232 5.69 -4.88 -7.98
C ALA A 232 7.00 -4.83 -7.19
N ALA A 233 7.98 -5.67 -7.51
CA ALA A 233 9.30 -5.64 -6.89
C ALA A 233 10.16 -4.49 -7.45
N GLU A 234 10.04 -4.20 -8.75
CA GLU A 234 10.74 -3.09 -9.42
C GLU A 234 10.29 -1.71 -8.93
N SER A 235 9.02 -1.60 -8.55
CA SER A 235 8.42 -0.36 -8.04
C SER A 235 8.45 -0.25 -6.52
N ALA A 236 8.83 -1.32 -5.80
CA ALA A 236 8.84 -1.33 -4.35
C ALA A 236 10.22 -1.01 -3.75
N GLN A 237 10.23 -0.27 -2.64
CA GLN A 237 11.40 -0.19 -1.78
C GLN A 237 11.59 -1.51 -1.04
N LEU A 238 12.69 -2.21 -1.32
CA LEU A 238 13.05 -3.48 -0.69
C LEU A 238 14.26 -3.30 0.23
N LEU A 239 14.16 -3.74 1.47
CA LEU A 239 15.24 -3.70 2.46
C LEU A 239 15.50 -5.11 3.00
N VAL A 240 16.70 -5.65 2.81
CA VAL A 240 17.11 -6.95 3.38
C VAL A 240 17.54 -6.75 4.84
N LEU A 241 17.15 -7.69 5.71
CA LEU A 241 17.52 -7.74 7.13
C LEU A 241 18.80 -8.54 7.40
#